data_AF-A0A433QFM1-F1
#
_entry.id   AF-A0A433QFM1-F1
#
_cell.length_a   1.000
_cell.length_b   1.000
_cell.length_c   1.000
_cell.angle_alpha   90.00
_cell.angle_beta   90.00
_cell.angle_gamma   90.00
#
_symmetry.space_group_name_H-M   'P 1'
#
loop_
_entity.id
_entity.type
_entity.pdbx_description
1 polymer ?
#
loop_
_entity_poly.entity_id
_entity_poly.type
_entity_poly.pdbx_seq_one_letter_code
_entity_poly.pdbx_strand_id
1 'polypeptide(L)'
;MRGRTHSEESKAKISTSMLGKNAGKNNPMHGKISPNRVGVHVCDLEGNKVQSFPSRASAAKYLDVSRPAIIQAIRHGYTLKGAYRVVSSK
;
A
#
# COMPACT_ATOMS: atom_id res chain seq x y z
N MET A 1 12.56 20.24 -32.26
CA MET A 1 11.67 19.06 -32.35
C MET A 1 10.28 19.48 -31.88
N ARG A 2 9.33 19.76 -32.78
CA ARG A 2 7.93 20.04 -32.40
C ARG A 2 7.17 18.71 -32.36
N GLY A 3 6.62 18.40 -31.19
CA GLY A 3 6.02 17.10 -30.87
C GLY A 3 4.81 16.80 -31.75
N ARG A 4 4.82 15.61 -32.36
CA ARG A 4 3.64 15.07 -33.05
C ARG A 4 2.63 14.66 -31.98
N THR A 5 1.55 15.41 -31.85
CA THR A 5 0.39 15.00 -31.06
C THR A 5 -0.39 13.95 -31.83
N HIS A 6 -0.75 12.84 -31.18
CA HIS A 6 -1.61 11.84 -31.80
C HIS A 6 -3.00 12.41 -32.05
N SER A 7 -3.60 12.10 -33.21
CA SER A 7 -5.03 12.34 -33.44
C SER A 7 -5.87 11.54 -32.44
N GLU A 8 -7.08 12.01 -32.14
CA GLU A 8 -8.00 11.32 -31.22
C GLU A 8 -8.27 9.87 -31.65
N GLU A 9 -8.37 9.62 -32.96
CA GLU A 9 -8.54 8.28 -33.50
C GLU A 9 -7.32 7.38 -33.22
N SER A 10 -6.10 7.90 -33.33
CA SER A 10 -4.89 7.15 -32.99
C SER A 10 -4.82 6.85 -31.49
N LYS A 11 -5.18 7.82 -30.63
CA LYS A 11 -5.23 7.60 -29.18
C LYS A 11 -6.25 6.52 -28.83
N ALA A 12 -7.43 6.54 -29.46
CA ALA A 12 -8.46 5.53 -29.26
C ALA A 12 -7.97 4.13 -29.66
N LYS A 13 -7.33 3.98 -30.84
CA LYS A 13 -6.74 2.71 -31.30
C LYS A 13 -5.65 2.17 -30.37
N ILE A 14 -4.80 3.06 -29.83
CA ILE A 14 -3.78 2.67 -28.85
C ILE A 14 -4.44 2.22 -27.54
N SER A 15 -5.43 2.98 -27.05
CA SER A 15 -6.15 2.68 -25.82
C SER A 15 -6.84 1.31 -25.90
N THR A 16 -7.60 1.04 -26.97
CA THR A 16 -8.26 -0.25 -27.17
C THR A 16 -7.28 -1.40 -27.28
N SER A 17 -6.16 -1.18 -27.97
CA SER A 17 -5.10 -2.19 -28.09
C SER A 17 -4.41 -2.47 -26.75
N MET A 18 -4.27 -1.49 -25.87
CA MET A 18 -3.55 -1.64 -24.59
C MET A 18 -4.44 -2.07 -23.42
N LEU A 19 -5.77 -1.95 -23.57
CA LEU A 19 -6.72 -2.29 -22.53
C LEU A 19 -6.55 -3.76 -22.08
N GLY A 20 -6.32 -3.96 -20.79
CA GLY A 20 -6.21 -5.30 -20.18
C GLY A 20 -4.89 -6.05 -20.42
N LYS A 21 -4.03 -5.62 -21.37
CA LYS A 21 -2.76 -6.31 -21.67
C LYS A 21 -1.83 -6.46 -20.48
N ASN A 22 -1.78 -5.45 -19.62
CA ASN A 22 -0.93 -5.43 -18.41
C ASN A 22 -1.77 -5.47 -17.11
N ALA A 23 -3.00 -5.99 -17.16
CA ALA A 23 -3.86 -6.09 -16.00
C ALA A 23 -3.69 -7.45 -15.28
N GLY A 24 -3.92 -7.45 -13.97
CA GLY A 24 -3.90 -8.68 -13.17
C GLY A 24 -2.59 -9.47 -13.32
N LYS A 25 -2.71 -10.77 -13.62
CA LYS A 25 -1.58 -11.70 -13.78
C LYS A 25 -0.68 -11.40 -14.99
N ASN A 26 -1.19 -10.69 -16.00
CA ASN A 26 -0.41 -10.34 -17.19
C ASN A 26 0.54 -9.17 -16.92
N ASN A 27 0.38 -8.47 -15.79
CA ASN A 27 1.33 -7.45 -15.38
C ASN A 27 2.67 -8.10 -14.97
N PRO A 28 3.81 -7.70 -15.56
CA PRO A 28 5.15 -8.21 -15.17
C PRO A 28 5.51 -7.97 -13.70
N MET A 29 4.80 -7.06 -13.02
CA MET A 29 4.93 -6.74 -11.61
C MET A 29 3.93 -7.47 -10.72
N HIS A 30 3.02 -8.29 -11.28
CA HIS A 30 2.07 -9.05 -10.50
C HIS A 30 2.80 -10.01 -9.55
N GLY A 31 2.43 -9.99 -8.26
CA GLY A 31 3.04 -10.82 -7.23
C GLY A 31 4.46 -10.41 -6.81
N LYS A 32 5.11 -9.46 -7.49
CA LYS A 32 6.43 -8.97 -7.08
C LYS A 32 6.31 -8.02 -5.89
N ILE A 33 7.15 -8.25 -4.88
CA ILE A 33 7.26 -7.40 -3.69
C ILE A 33 8.45 -6.46 -3.88
N SER A 34 8.26 -5.17 -3.62
CA SER A 34 9.36 -4.19 -3.64
C SER A 34 10.39 -4.52 -2.55
N PRO A 35 11.71 -4.43 -2.82
CA PRO A 35 12.74 -4.62 -1.80
C PRO A 35 12.61 -3.63 -0.64
N ASN A 36 12.05 -2.45 -0.90
CA ASN A 36 11.82 -1.41 0.10
C ASN A 36 10.46 -1.55 0.81
N ARG A 37 9.89 -2.75 0.85
CA ARG A 37 8.60 -2.97 1.52
C ARG A 37 8.80 -2.87 3.03
N VAL A 38 8.17 -1.85 3.60
CA VAL A 38 8.19 -1.60 5.05
C VAL A 38 7.02 -2.33 5.74
N GLY A 39 7.36 -3.18 6.70
CA GLY A 39 6.41 -3.85 7.59
C GLY A 39 5.92 -2.95 8.73
N VAL A 40 5.01 -3.47 9.56
CA VAL A 40 4.58 -2.78 10.79
C VAL A 40 4.55 -3.74 11.96
N HIS A 41 4.87 -3.22 13.14
CA HIS A 41 4.77 -3.92 14.41
C HIS A 41 3.63 -3.31 15.21
N VAL A 42 2.80 -4.17 15.80
CA VAL A 42 1.83 -3.80 16.82
C VAL A 42 2.48 -4.08 18.17
N CYS A 43 2.62 -3.04 18.98
CA CYS A 43 3.16 -3.08 20.32
C CYS A 43 2.06 -2.81 21.35
N ASP A 44 2.25 -3.29 22.57
CA ASP A 44 1.44 -2.90 23.72
C ASP A 44 1.85 -1.49 24.22
N LEU A 45 1.24 -1.03 25.32
CA LEU A 45 1.55 0.25 25.96
C LEU A 45 2.94 0.28 26.61
N GLU A 46 3.46 -0.89 26.98
CA GLU A 46 4.76 -1.06 27.63
C GLU A 46 5.92 -1.10 26.62
N GLY A 47 5.60 -1.23 25.33
CA GLY A 47 6.56 -1.24 24.22
C GLY A 47 6.95 -2.64 23.75
N ASN A 48 6.35 -3.70 24.30
CA ASN A 48 6.59 -5.06 23.86
C ASN A 48 5.91 -5.32 22.51
N LYS A 49 6.63 -6.00 21.60
CA LYS A 49 6.11 -6.35 20.28
C LYS A 49 5.13 -7.51 20.41
N VAL A 50 3.84 -7.23 20.25
CA VAL A 50 2.78 -8.24 20.27
C VAL A 50 2.77 -9.01 18.95
N GLN A 51 2.77 -8.30 17.82
CA GLN A 51 2.63 -8.93 16.51
C GLN A 51 3.34 -8.13 15.41
N SER A 52 3.89 -8.84 14.43
CA SER A 52 4.52 -8.26 13.23
C SER A 52 3.70 -8.56 11.99
N PHE A 53 3.52 -7.57 11.13
CA PHE A 53 2.78 -7.67 9.89
C PHE A 53 3.60 -7.18 8.69
N PRO A 54 3.48 -7.83 7.52
CA PRO A 54 4.18 -7.41 6.31
C PRO A 54 3.58 -6.15 5.68
N SER A 55 2.42 -5.68 6.13
CA SER A 55 1.81 -4.44 5.64
C SER A 55 0.88 -3.78 6.65
N ARG A 56 0.72 -2.46 6.50
CA ARG A 56 -0.28 -1.65 7.21
C ARG A 56 -1.71 -2.16 6.99
N ALA A 57 -2.01 -2.72 5.83
CA ALA A 57 -3.35 -3.24 5.52
C ALA A 57 -3.68 -4.50 6.31
N SER A 58 -2.68 -5.37 6.49
CA SER A 58 -2.82 -6.59 7.28
C SER A 58 -3.03 -6.26 8.76
N ALA A 59 -2.26 -5.30 9.28
CA ALA A 59 -2.43 -4.80 10.65
C ALA A 59 -3.80 -4.13 10.85
N ALA A 60 -4.30 -3.38 9.86
CA ALA A 60 -5.60 -2.73 9.92
C ALA A 60 -6.75 -3.75 10.05
N LYS A 61 -6.68 -4.86 9.30
CA LYS A 61 -7.64 -5.96 9.42
C LYS A 61 -7.56 -6.66 10.77
N TYR A 62 -6.36 -6.88 11.28
CA TYR A 62 -6.17 -7.52 12.59
C TYR A 62 -6.74 -6.67 13.73
N LEU A 63 -6.46 -5.37 13.71
CA LEU A 63 -6.94 -4.44 14.73
C LEU A 63 -8.39 -4.00 14.51
N ASP A 64 -9.03 -4.40 13.40
CA ASP A 64 -10.35 -3.92 12.97
C ASP A 64 -10.45 -2.39 13.02
N VAL A 65 -9.53 -1.72 12.31
CA VAL A 65 -9.46 -0.27 12.17
C VAL A 65 -9.25 0.11 10.72
N SER A 66 -9.58 1.37 10.38
CA SER A 66 -9.32 1.87 9.05
C SER A 66 -7.81 1.99 8.77
N ARG A 67 -7.40 1.76 7.51
CA ARG A 67 -6.00 1.97 7.09
C ARG A 67 -5.50 3.39 7.39
N PRO A 68 -6.29 4.46 7.18
CA PRO A 68 -5.90 5.82 7.56
C PRO A 68 -5.61 5.97 9.06
N ALA A 69 -6.37 5.30 9.94
CA ALA A 69 -6.14 5.35 11.38
C ALA A 69 -4.75 4.82 11.75
N ILE A 70 -4.30 3.72 11.12
CA ILE A 70 -2.93 3.22 11.30
C ILE A 70 -1.88 4.23 10.84
N ILE A 71 -2.10 4.88 9.69
CA ILE A 71 -1.15 5.87 9.16
C ILE A 71 -1.05 7.07 10.10
N GLN A 72 -2.18 7.56 10.61
CA GLN A 72 -2.22 8.64 11.59
C GLN A 72 -1.57 8.22 12.91
N ALA A 73 -1.83 7.01 13.40
CA ALA A 73 -1.20 6.48 14.61
C ALA A 73 0.33 6.40 14.47
N ILE A 74 0.85 5.97 13.31
CA ILE A 74 2.29 5.95 13.04
C ILE A 74 2.86 7.39 12.96
N ARG A 75 2.15 8.32 12.31
CA ARG A 75 2.62 9.72 12.14
C ARG A 75 2.63 10.52 13.43
N HIS A 76 1.59 10.38 14.23
CA HIS A 76 1.36 11.23 15.41
C HIS A 76 1.62 10.50 16.73
N GLY A 77 1.83 9.17 16.68
CA GLY A 77 2.15 8.37 17.87
C GLY A 77 0.94 8.05 18.75
N TYR A 78 -0.29 8.14 18.24
CA TYR A 78 -1.50 7.81 19.01
C TYR A 78 -1.67 6.31 19.22
N THR A 79 -2.38 5.95 20.29
CA THR A 79 -2.77 4.58 20.60
C THR A 79 -4.06 4.21 19.86
N LEU A 80 -4.07 3.04 19.23
CA LEU A 80 -5.26 2.45 18.64
C LEU A 80 -6.00 1.60 19.68
N LYS A 81 -7.34 1.75 19.71
CA LYS A 81 -8.21 1.05 20.67
C LYS A 81 -7.81 1.21 22.15
N GLY A 82 -7.06 2.27 22.48
CA GLY A 82 -6.58 2.55 23.84
C GLY A 82 -5.52 1.59 24.38
N ALA A 83 -5.08 0.59 23.61
CA ALA A 83 -4.22 -0.49 24.11
C ALA A 83 -2.98 -0.75 23.24
N TYR A 84 -2.99 -0.34 21.97
CA TYR A 84 -1.96 -0.73 21.02
C TYR A 84 -1.29 0.47 20.38
N ARG A 85 0.04 0.40 20.22
CA ARG A 85 0.82 1.34 19.43
C ARG A 85 1.32 0.65 18.17
N VAL A 86 1.22 1.32 17.03
CA VAL A 86 1.71 0.76 15.76
C VAL A 86 2.96 1.49 15.34
N VAL A 87 4.03 0.73 15.07
CA VAL A 87 5.34 1.26 14.70
C VAL A 87 5.75 0.70 13.35
N SER A 88 6.38 1.54 12.53
CA SER A 88 6.94 1.12 11.25
C SER A 88 8.21 0.29 11.47
N SER A 89 8.32 -0.85 10.79
CA SER A 89 9.54 -1.67 10.75
C SER A 89 10.54 -1.03 9.78
N LYS A 90 11.21 0.03 10.20
CA LYS A 90 12.29 0.65 9.43
C LYS A 90 13.57 -0.15 9.59
#